data_AF-A0A7K8Q320-F1
#
_entry.id   AF-A0A7K8Q320-F1
#
_cell.length_a   1.000
_cell.length_b   1.000
_cell.length_c   1.000
_cell.angle_alpha   90.00
_cell.angle_beta   90.00
_cell.angle_gamma   90.00
#
_symmetry.space_group_name_H-M   'P 1'
#
loop_
_entity.id
_entity.type
_entity.pdbx_description
1 polymer ?
#
loop_
_entity_poly.entity_id
_entity_poly.type
_entity_poly.pdbx_seq_one_letter_code
_entity_poly.pdbx_strand_id
1 'polypeptide(L)' 'RLCRFLGQDLDDDAISSVVQNASFTAMRENPMCSSILLPADIMDQTKGQFLRKGICGDWKNHFTVAQSETF' A
#
# COMPACT_ATOMS: atom_id res chain seq x y z
N ARG A 1 3.96 -16.83 -7.68
CA ARG A 1 3.67 -17.51 -6.38
C ARG A 1 2.17 -17.56 -6.09
N LEU A 2 1.49 -16.42 -6.00
CA LEU A 2 0.05 -16.38 -5.71
C LEU A 2 -0.80 -17.03 -6.81
N CYS A 3 -0.54 -16.78 -8.09
CA CYS A 3 -1.29 -17.42 -9.19
C CYS A 3 -1.26 -18.94 -9.09
N ARG A 4 -0.06 -19.53 -8.91
CA ARG A 4 0.10 -20.98 -8.67
C ARG A 4 -0.64 -21.48 -7.44
N PHE A 5 -0.61 -20.73 -6.33
CA PHE A 5 -1.34 -21.10 -5.12
C PHE A 5 -2.87 -21.11 -5.34
N LEU A 6 -3.38 -20.17 -6.14
CA LEU A 6 -4.78 -20.05 -6.50
C LEU A 6 -5.20 -20.93 -7.68
N GLY A 7 -4.28 -21.73 -8.25
CA GLY A 7 -4.51 -22.53 -9.46
C GLY A 7 -4.85 -21.69 -10.69
N GLN A 8 -4.36 -20.44 -10.75
CA GLN A 8 -4.56 -19.53 -11.87
C GLN A 8 -3.34 -19.56 -12.78
N ASP A 9 -3.57 -19.84 -14.06
CA ASP A 9 -2.58 -19.69 -15.13
C ASP A 9 -2.86 -18.37 -15.86
N LEU A 10 -1.95 -17.41 -15.68
CA LEU A 10 -1.98 -16.11 -16.33
C LEU A 10 -0.77 -16.00 -17.24
N ASP A 11 -0.94 -15.36 -18.40
CA ASP A 11 0.18 -15.00 -19.27
C ASP A 11 1.01 -13.85 -18.67
N ASP A 12 2.18 -13.62 -19.26
CA ASP A 12 3.14 -12.63 -18.77
C ASP A 12 2.58 -11.20 -18.83
N ASP A 13 1.74 -10.90 -19.84
CA ASP A 13 1.11 -9.59 -19.99
C ASP A 13 0.08 -9.33 -18.89
N ALA A 14 -0.75 -10.32 -18.56
CA ALA A 14 -1.68 -10.28 -17.45
C ALA A 14 -0.96 -10.14 -16.10
N ILE A 15 0.15 -10.87 -15.90
CA ILE A 15 0.99 -10.73 -14.70
C ILE A 15 1.58 -9.32 -14.61
N SER A 16 2.12 -8.80 -15.71
CA SER A 16 2.68 -7.46 -15.79
C SER A 16 1.63 -6.40 -15.46
N SER A 17 0.42 -6.54 -16.02
CA SER A 17 -0.72 -5.67 -15.71
C SER A 17 -1.08 -5.69 -14.23
N VAL A 18 -1.12 -6.87 -13.60
CA VAL A 18 -1.36 -6.98 -12.15
C VAL A 18 -0.26 -6.28 -11.35
N VAL A 19 1.01 -6.47 -11.70
CA VAL A 19 2.14 -5.81 -11.01
C VAL A 19 2.04 -4.29 -11.11
N GLN A 20 1.72 -3.74 -12.29
CA GLN A 20 1.57 -2.29 -12.47
C GLN A 20 0.40 -1.75 -11.64
N ASN A 21 -0.76 -2.39 -11.70
CA ASN A 21 -1.96 -1.94 -10.99
C ASN A 21 -1.86 -2.13 -9.46
N ALA A 22 -1.10 -3.13 -9.00
CA ALA A 22 -0.82 -3.35 -7.58
C ALA A 22 0.35 -2.49 -7.05
N SER A 23 0.98 -1.66 -7.90
CA SER A 23 2.01 -0.74 -7.45
C SER A 23 1.43 0.29 -6.48
N PHE A 24 2.24 0.74 -5.52
CA PHE A 24 1.78 1.71 -4.51
C PHE A 24 1.25 2.99 -5.16
N THR A 25 1.92 3.50 -6.19
CA THR A 25 1.50 4.70 -6.92
C THR A 25 0.13 4.50 -7.58
N ALA A 26 -0.06 3.39 -8.32
CA ALA A 26 -1.33 3.10 -8.99
C ALA A 26 -2.48 2.94 -7.98
N MET A 27 -2.26 2.24 -6.88
CA MET A 27 -3.27 2.07 -5.83
C MET A 27 -3.60 3.39 -5.13
N ARG A 28 -2.61 4.26 -4.90
CA ARG A 28 -2.81 5.58 -4.28
C ARG A 28 -3.62 6.52 -5.16
N GLU A 29 -3.44 6.45 -6.47
CA GLU A 29 -4.16 7.28 -7.44
C GLU A 29 -5.57 6.74 -7.74
N ASN A 30 -5.83 5.46 -7.50
CA ASN A 30 -7.14 4.84 -7.69
C ASN A 30 -8.09 5.16 -6.51
N PRO A 31 -9.19 5.91 -6.73
CA PRO A 31 -10.17 6.25 -5.68
C PRO A 31 -10.77 5.04 -4.95
N MET A 32 -10.87 3.89 -5.63
CA MET A 32 -11.41 2.65 -5.07
C MET A 32 -10.44 1.97 -4.10
N CYS A 33 -9.16 2.34 -4.11
CA CYS A 33 -8.12 1.76 -3.28
C CYS A 33 -7.55 2.74 -2.25
N SER A 34 -7.58 4.05 -2.53
CA SER A 34 -6.99 5.08 -1.68
C SER A 34 -7.85 5.53 -0.49
N SER A 35 -9.04 4.94 -0.33
CA SER A 35 -9.99 5.20 0.75
C SER A 35 -10.56 6.62 0.79
N ILE A 36 -10.35 7.44 -0.26
CA ILE A 36 -10.88 8.81 -0.35
C ILE A 36 -12.40 8.87 -0.46
N LEU A 37 -13.04 7.76 -0.82
CA LEU A 37 -14.49 7.64 -0.91
C LEU A 37 -15.15 7.34 0.45
N LEU A 38 -14.37 7.11 1.51
CA LEU A 38 -14.91 6.91 2.85
C LEU A 38 -15.37 8.24 3.46
N PRO A 39 -16.46 8.24 4.25
CA PRO A 39 -16.87 9.37 5.07
C PRO A 39 -15.76 9.88 6.01
N ALA A 40 -15.71 11.19 6.24
CA ALA A 40 -14.64 11.84 7.03
C ALA A 40 -14.66 11.48 8.53
N ASP A 41 -15.82 11.05 9.06
CA ASP A 41 -15.95 10.51 10.41
C ASP A 41 -15.33 9.11 10.55
N ILE A 42 -15.15 8.38 9.44
CA ILE A 42 -14.42 7.11 9.39
C ILE A 42 -12.94 7.37 9.06
N MET A 43 -12.66 8.20 8.07
CA MET A 43 -11.29 8.52 7.62
C MET A 43 -11.17 10.00 7.24
N ASP A 44 -10.60 10.79 8.14
CA ASP A 44 -10.31 12.22 7.90
C ASP A 44 -9.05 12.40 7.05
N GLN A 45 -9.25 12.52 5.74
CA GLN A 45 -8.17 12.68 4.76
C GLN A 45 -7.37 13.99 4.93
N THR A 46 -7.82 14.94 5.76
CA THR A 46 -7.09 16.19 6.02
C THR A 46 -5.93 16.00 7.01
N LYS A 47 -6.01 14.97 7.86
CA LYS A 47 -4.97 14.65 8.85
C LYS A 47 -3.88 13.74 8.29
N GLY A 48 -4.17 13.08 7.18
CA GLY A 48 -3.25 12.19 6.51
C GLY A 48 -3.98 11.30 5.52
N GLN A 49 -3.21 10.75 4.58
CA GLN A 49 -3.72 9.81 3.59
C GLN A 49 -3.53 8.37 4.07
N PHE A 50 -4.49 7.51 3.76
CA PHE A 50 -4.41 6.07 4.08
C PHE A 50 -3.16 5.42 3.45
N LEU A 51 -2.96 5.64 2.15
CA LEU A 51 -1.75 5.22 1.44
C LEU A 51 -0.66 6.29 1.54
N ARG A 52 0.04 6.33 2.69
CA ARG A 52 0.96 7.42 3.08
C ARG A 52 2.30 7.46 2.33
N LYS A 53 3.15 6.43 2.49
CA LYS A 53 4.50 6.37 1.86
C LYS A 53 4.79 5.11 1.06
N GLY A 54 4.30 3.95 1.50
CA GLY A 54 4.50 2.69 0.76
C GLY A 54 5.95 2.20 0.67
N ILE A 55 6.79 2.52 1.67
CA ILE A 55 8.22 2.15 1.67
C ILE A 55 8.59 1.32 2.90
N CYS A 56 9.52 0.38 2.72
CA CYS A 56 10.13 -0.36 3.81
C CYS A 56 11.10 0.53 4.59
N GLY A 57 11.11 0.41 5.92
CA GLY A 57 12.10 1.07 6.78
C GLY A 57 11.76 2.50 7.22
N ASP A 58 10.60 3.05 6.85
CA ASP A 58 10.21 4.41 7.26
C ASP A 58 10.08 4.57 8.79
N TRP A 59 9.94 3.47 9.53
CA TRP A 59 9.97 3.48 11.00
C TRP A 59 11.25 4.14 11.55
N LYS A 60 12.38 4.02 10.85
CA LYS A 60 13.65 4.66 11.25
C LYS A 60 13.59 6.19 11.28
N ASN A 61 12.65 6.80 10.55
CA ASN A 61 12.42 8.24 10.58
C ASN A 61 11.54 8.70 11.75
N HIS A 62 11.01 7.76 12.54
CA HIS A 62 10.07 8.03 13.63
C HIS A 62 10.64 7.62 14.99
N PHE A 63 11.43 6.54 15.02
CA PHE A 63 12.02 6.03 16.25
C PHE A 63 13.27 6.83 16.61
N THR A 64 13.36 7.23 17.88
CA THR A 64 14.67 7.64 18.44
C THR A 64 15.56 6.41 18.63
N VAL A 65 16.87 6.63 18.78
CA VAL A 65 17.82 5.54 19.05
C VAL A 65 17.40 4.75 20.29
N ALA A 66 17.09 5.43 21.40
CA ALA A 66 16.66 4.79 22.64
C ALA A 66 15.38 3.94 22.46
N GLN A 67 14.40 4.41 21.69
CA GLN A 67 13.18 3.63 21.38
C GLN A 67 13.50 2.39 20.53
N SER A 68 14.39 2.53 19.54
CA SER A 68 14.80 1.43 18.68
C SER A 68 15.65 0.38 19.40
N GLU A 69 16.42 0.77 20.42
CA GLU A 69 17.20 -0.15 21.25
C GLU A 69 16.32 -0.91 22.25
N THR A 70 15.20 -0.31 22.64
CA THR A 70 14.27 -0.90 23.63
C THR A 70 13.24 -1.84 23.00
N PHE A 71 12.83 -1.59 21.76
CA PHE A 71 11.84 -2.38 21.01
C PHE A 71 12.43 -3.69 20.47
#